data_AF-V4NX53-F1
#
_entry.id   AF-V4NX53-F1
#
_cell.length_a   1.000
_cell.length_b   1.000
_cell.length_c   1.000
_cell.angle_alpha   90.00
_cell.angle_beta   90.00
_cell.angle_gamma   90.00
#
_symmetry.space_group_name_H-M   'P 1'
#
loop_
_entity.id
_entity.type
_entity.pdbx_description
1 polymer ?
#
loop_
_entity_poly.entity_id
_entity_poly.type
_entity_poly.pdbx_seq_one_letter_code
_entity_poly.pdbx_strand_id
1 'polypeptide(L)'
;MRKIGIFCVAAMIVMPALPSHAGPKLADLPPPPETPVQPTIKFKFNRPGYAYYPEKAMEDSAEGWAQIECIVLEKGRLDCKLLAETPEKYGFGAATLKFYRTVTVDLNKSGVKVGDRFIYVYRWTIS
;
A
#
# COMPACT_ATOMS: atom_id res chain seq x y z
N MET A 1 -11.84 33.81 65.32
CA MET A 1 -11.85 34.45 63.97
C MET A 1 -11.26 33.45 62.98
N ARG A 2 -12.11 32.77 62.17
CA ARG A 2 -11.73 31.63 61.33
C ARG A 2 -11.71 32.10 59.87
N LYS A 3 -10.52 32.36 59.30
CA LYS A 3 -10.38 32.72 57.87
C LYS A 3 -10.43 31.44 57.05
N ILE A 4 -11.52 31.22 56.33
CA ILE A 4 -11.68 30.14 55.36
C ILE A 4 -11.11 30.65 54.04
N GLY A 5 -9.90 30.20 53.70
CA GLY A 5 -9.28 30.45 52.41
C GLY A 5 -9.79 29.44 51.39
N ILE A 6 -10.65 29.87 50.48
CA ILE A 6 -11.07 29.10 49.31
C ILE A 6 -9.87 29.05 48.35
N PHE A 7 -9.16 27.94 48.33
CA PHE A 7 -8.20 27.61 47.27
C PHE A 7 -8.99 27.08 46.08
N CYS A 8 -9.18 27.91 45.05
CA CYS A 8 -9.61 27.46 43.72
C CYS A 8 -8.46 26.64 43.11
N VAL A 9 -8.52 25.31 43.25
CA VAL A 9 -7.66 24.40 42.49
C VAL A 9 -8.24 24.35 41.07
N ALA A 10 -7.63 25.11 40.15
CA ALA A 10 -7.90 24.96 38.72
C ALA A 10 -7.39 23.59 38.27
N ALA A 11 -8.29 22.63 38.08
CA ALA A 11 -7.97 21.36 37.47
C ALA A 11 -7.62 21.61 35.99
N MET A 12 -6.33 21.64 35.66
CA MET A 12 -5.87 21.58 34.28
C MET A 12 -6.17 20.18 33.74
N ILE A 13 -7.29 20.05 33.04
CA ILE A 13 -7.60 18.85 32.27
C ILE A 13 -6.59 18.79 31.12
N VAL A 14 -5.59 17.92 31.23
CA VAL A 14 -4.70 17.58 30.13
C VAL A 14 -5.54 16.85 29.10
N MET A 15 -5.95 17.54 28.03
CA MET A 15 -6.54 16.87 26.86
C MET A 15 -5.49 15.93 26.28
N PRO A 16 -5.69 14.60 26.24
CA PRO A 16 -4.80 13.74 25.48
C PRO A 16 -4.92 14.16 24.01
N ALA A 17 -3.78 14.44 23.36
CA ALA A 17 -3.74 14.62 21.92
C ALA A 17 -4.32 13.35 21.28
N LEU A 18 -5.45 13.49 20.59
CA LEU A 18 -6.01 12.42 19.77
C LEU A 18 -4.89 11.92 18.84
N PRO A 19 -4.69 10.60 18.68
CA PRO A 19 -3.77 10.10 17.67
C PRO A 19 -4.19 10.71 16.33
N SER A 20 -3.21 11.28 15.62
CA SER A 20 -3.39 11.83 14.29
C SER A 20 -4.22 10.86 13.44
N HIS A 21 -5.35 11.30 12.88
CA HIS A 21 -6.19 10.52 11.96
C HIS A 21 -5.48 10.21 10.62
N ALA A 22 -4.17 10.43 10.53
CA ALA A 22 -3.36 10.07 9.39
C ALA A 22 -2.85 8.63 9.57
N GLY A 23 -3.18 7.78 8.61
CA GLY A 23 -2.62 6.44 8.49
C GLY A 23 -1.13 6.47 8.14
N PRO A 24 -0.49 5.29 8.11
CA PRO A 24 0.95 5.15 7.94
C PRO A 24 1.46 5.75 6.62
N LYS A 25 2.68 6.31 6.62
CA LYS A 25 3.37 6.76 5.40
C LYS A 25 4.33 5.70 4.91
N LEU A 26 4.51 5.61 3.59
CA LEU A 26 5.29 4.54 2.97
C LEU A 26 6.75 4.53 3.44
N ALA A 27 7.31 5.71 3.73
CA ALA A 27 8.67 5.88 4.23
C ALA A 27 8.89 5.29 5.63
N ASP A 28 7.83 5.16 6.43
CA ASP A 28 7.89 4.67 7.81
C ASP A 28 7.59 3.16 7.92
N LEU A 29 7.21 2.53 6.80
CA LEU A 29 6.87 1.12 6.77
C LEU A 29 8.12 0.24 6.73
N PRO A 30 8.05 -1.00 7.28
CA PRO A 30 9.09 -1.97 7.04
C PRO A 30 9.28 -2.19 5.53
N PRO A 31 10.52 -2.43 5.09
CA PRO A 31 10.75 -2.78 3.69
C PRO A 31 9.97 -4.05 3.34
N PRO A 32 9.49 -4.16 2.09
CA PRO A 32 8.89 -5.40 1.61
C PRO A 32 9.87 -6.58 1.78
N PRO A 33 9.36 -7.81 1.99
CA PRO A 33 10.20 -9.00 1.98
C PRO A 33 11.12 -9.02 0.76
N GLU A 34 12.37 -9.42 0.97
CA GLU A 34 13.36 -9.49 -0.11
C GLU A 34 12.81 -10.31 -1.29
N THR A 35 12.86 -9.75 -2.48
CA THR A 35 12.48 -10.45 -3.70
C THR A 35 13.72 -11.06 -4.35
N PRO A 36 13.65 -12.28 -4.89
CA PRO A 36 14.72 -12.83 -5.72
C PRO A 36 15.15 -11.86 -6.82
N VAL A 37 16.37 -11.98 -7.35
CA VAL A 37 16.79 -11.20 -8.53
C VAL A 37 15.86 -11.53 -9.69
N GLN A 38 15.29 -10.51 -10.34
CA GLN A 38 14.27 -10.68 -11.37
C GLN A 38 14.66 -10.00 -12.68
N PRO A 39 14.22 -10.55 -13.82
CA PRO A 39 14.40 -9.89 -15.11
C PRO A 39 13.71 -8.52 -15.14
N THR A 40 14.20 -7.64 -16.02
CA THR A 40 13.53 -6.36 -16.31
C THR A 40 12.15 -6.62 -16.92
N ILE A 41 11.12 -6.03 -16.33
CA ILE A 41 9.73 -6.14 -16.82
C ILE A 41 9.25 -4.77 -17.29
N LYS A 42 8.69 -4.72 -18.50
CA LYS A 42 8.07 -3.51 -19.05
C LYS A 42 6.55 -3.69 -19.07
N PHE A 43 5.88 -3.02 -18.16
CA PHE A 43 4.42 -3.01 -18.07
C PHE A 43 3.80 -2.05 -19.08
N LYS A 44 2.60 -2.40 -19.56
CA LYS A 44 1.68 -1.56 -20.31
C LYS A 44 0.46 -1.33 -19.44
N PHE A 45 0.26 -0.07 -19.04
CA PHE A 45 -0.84 0.35 -18.20
C PHE A 45 -1.98 0.88 -19.07
N ASN A 46 -3.15 0.25 -18.97
CA ASN A 46 -4.35 0.72 -19.67
C ASN A 46 -5.11 1.79 -18.86
N ARG A 47 -4.87 1.84 -17.55
CA ARG A 47 -5.44 2.82 -16.62
C ARG A 47 -4.38 3.21 -15.59
N PRO A 48 -4.48 4.42 -15.01
CA PRO A 48 -3.60 4.79 -13.92
C PRO A 48 -3.90 3.98 -12.66
N GLY A 49 -2.86 3.65 -11.90
CA GLY A 49 -3.01 2.85 -10.68
C GLY A 49 -3.83 3.51 -9.58
N TYR A 50 -3.81 4.85 -9.47
CA TYR A 50 -4.58 5.59 -8.47
C TYR A 50 -6.10 5.38 -8.60
N ALA A 51 -6.61 4.97 -9.77
CA ALA A 51 -8.03 4.63 -9.94
C ALA A 51 -8.46 3.37 -9.17
N TYR A 52 -7.50 2.65 -8.57
CA TYR A 52 -7.70 1.45 -7.78
C TYR A 52 -7.31 1.64 -6.31
N TYR A 53 -7.02 2.87 -5.88
CA TYR A 53 -6.59 3.14 -4.51
C TYR A 53 -7.63 2.62 -3.49
N PRO A 54 -7.22 1.95 -2.39
CA PRO A 54 -8.17 1.42 -1.43
C PRO A 54 -8.95 2.52 -0.72
N GLU A 55 -10.26 2.33 -0.54
CA GLU A 55 -11.16 3.30 0.11
C GLU A 55 -10.70 3.64 1.53
N LYS A 56 -10.47 2.64 2.38
CA LYS A 56 -9.94 2.83 3.74
C LYS A 56 -8.61 3.57 3.76
N ALA A 57 -7.72 3.29 2.81
CA ALA A 57 -6.44 3.96 2.71
C ALA A 57 -6.60 5.43 2.26
N MET A 58 -7.56 5.71 1.38
CA MET A 58 -7.91 7.06 0.96
C MET A 58 -8.47 7.88 2.13
N GLU A 59 -9.40 7.31 2.90
CA GLU A 59 -10.02 7.95 4.07
C GLU A 59 -8.99 8.31 5.13
N ASP A 60 -8.09 7.37 5.45
CA ASP A 60 -7.05 7.57 6.46
C ASP A 60 -5.82 8.30 5.88
N SER A 61 -5.79 8.66 4.58
CA SER A 61 -4.58 9.15 3.90
C SER A 61 -3.34 8.25 4.10
N ALA A 62 -3.59 6.94 4.20
CA ALA A 62 -2.61 5.90 4.44
C ALA A 62 -1.94 5.46 3.14
N GLU A 63 -0.63 5.28 3.19
CA GLU A 63 0.17 4.72 2.11
C GLU A 63 0.58 3.28 2.43
N GLY A 64 1.09 2.58 1.42
CA GLY A 64 1.42 1.18 1.61
C GLY A 64 2.07 0.53 0.42
N TRP A 65 2.30 -0.77 0.55
CA TRP A 65 2.77 -1.60 -0.53
C TRP A 65 2.08 -2.96 -0.53
N ALA A 66 2.04 -3.58 -1.71
CA ALA A 66 1.60 -4.95 -1.87
C ALA A 66 2.63 -5.70 -2.70
N GLN A 67 3.02 -6.88 -2.21
CA GLN A 67 3.87 -7.82 -2.91
C GLN A 67 3.00 -8.92 -3.52
N ILE A 68 3.11 -9.10 -4.83
CA ILE A 68 2.36 -10.10 -5.60
C ILE A 68 3.33 -11.04 -6.32
N GLU A 69 2.91 -12.29 -6.54
CA GLU A 69 3.55 -13.18 -7.51
C GLU A 69 2.64 -13.26 -8.74
N CYS A 70 3.22 -13.06 -9.93
CA CYS A 70 2.50 -13.12 -11.20
C CYS A 70 3.07 -14.22 -12.10
N ILE A 71 2.18 -14.85 -12.86
CA ILE A 71 2.51 -15.73 -13.99
C ILE A 71 2.20 -14.96 -15.28
N VAL A 72 3.14 -14.99 -16.23
CA VAL A 72 2.93 -14.40 -17.55
C VAL A 72 2.10 -15.34 -18.42
N LEU A 73 0.95 -14.87 -18.88
CA LEU A 73 0.06 -15.58 -19.80
C LEU A 73 0.23 -15.08 -21.24
N GLU A 74 -0.48 -15.74 -22.16
CA GLU A 74 -0.54 -15.33 -23.56
C GLU A 74 -0.90 -13.84 -23.72
N LYS A 75 -0.33 -13.23 -24.77
CA LYS A 75 -0.48 -11.79 -25.09
C LYS A 75 0.01 -10.87 -23.95
N GLY A 76 0.85 -11.37 -23.05
CA GLY A 76 1.42 -10.61 -21.93
C GLY A 76 0.42 -10.35 -20.80
N ARG A 77 -0.73 -11.03 -20.76
CA ARG A 77 -1.64 -10.95 -19.61
C ARG A 77 -0.98 -11.53 -18.36
N LEU A 78 -1.49 -11.14 -17.21
CA LEU A 78 -0.95 -11.58 -15.92
C LEU A 78 -2.04 -12.29 -15.12
N ASP A 79 -1.67 -13.41 -14.50
CA ASP A 79 -2.41 -13.99 -13.39
C ASP A 79 -1.57 -13.85 -12.12
N CYS A 80 -2.07 -13.07 -11.16
CA CYS A 80 -1.32 -12.69 -9.97
C CYS A 80 -2.03 -13.11 -8.69
N LYS A 81 -1.25 -13.48 -7.68
CA LYS A 81 -1.71 -13.72 -6.31
C LYS A 81 -0.98 -12.81 -5.32
N LEU A 82 -1.64 -12.49 -4.22
CA LEU A 82 -1.05 -11.71 -3.13
C LEU A 82 -0.07 -12.59 -2.35
N LEU A 83 1.12 -12.06 -2.06
CA LEU A 83 2.06 -12.67 -1.11
C LEU A 83 2.00 -11.95 0.23
N ALA A 84 2.04 -10.62 0.21
CA ALA A 84 1.98 -9.79 1.41
C ALA A 84 1.46 -8.40 1.08
N GLU A 85 0.90 -7.72 2.08
CA GLU A 85 0.62 -6.29 2.04
C GLU A 85 1.09 -5.64 3.35
N THR A 86 1.38 -4.35 3.29
CA THR A 86 1.65 -3.57 4.50
C THR A 86 1.25 -2.10 4.25
N PRO A 87 0.52 -1.47 5.19
CA PRO A 87 -0.12 -2.06 6.35
C PRO A 87 -1.18 -3.12 6.00
N GLU A 88 -1.33 -4.12 6.85
CA GLU A 88 -2.38 -5.14 6.68
C GLU A 88 -3.78 -4.52 6.83
N LYS A 89 -4.76 -5.10 6.15
CA LYS A 89 -6.20 -4.77 6.25
C LYS A 89 -6.58 -3.39 5.73
N TYR A 90 -5.65 -2.66 5.11
CA TYR A 90 -5.95 -1.43 4.37
C TYR A 90 -6.43 -1.71 2.94
N GLY A 91 -6.28 -2.94 2.44
CA GLY A 91 -6.81 -3.36 1.13
C GLY A 91 -5.86 -3.14 -0.04
N PHE A 92 -4.58 -2.82 0.21
CA PHE A 92 -3.57 -2.61 -0.83
C PHE A 92 -3.37 -3.84 -1.71
N GLY A 93 -3.39 -5.04 -1.14
CA GLY A 93 -3.27 -6.29 -1.87
C GLY A 93 -4.45 -6.50 -2.83
N ALA A 94 -5.68 -6.35 -2.34
CA ALA A 94 -6.88 -6.49 -3.15
C ALA A 94 -6.92 -5.45 -4.30
N ALA A 95 -6.54 -4.20 -4.01
CA ALA A 95 -6.39 -3.15 -4.99
C ALA A 95 -5.35 -3.49 -6.06
N THR A 96 -4.18 -3.98 -5.66
CA THR A 96 -3.09 -4.35 -6.58
C THR A 96 -3.53 -5.50 -7.48
N LEU A 97 -4.17 -6.54 -6.96
CA LEU A 97 -4.69 -7.64 -7.77
C LEU A 97 -5.74 -7.15 -8.78
N LYS A 98 -6.65 -6.26 -8.37
CA LYS A 98 -7.65 -5.66 -9.27
C LYS A 98 -6.99 -4.84 -10.38
N PHE A 99 -5.95 -4.07 -10.05
CA PHE A 99 -5.20 -3.27 -11.00
C PHE A 99 -4.45 -4.16 -12.01
N TYR A 100 -3.68 -5.13 -11.53
CA TYR A 100 -2.81 -5.97 -12.36
C TYR A 100 -3.57 -6.91 -13.31
N ARG A 101 -4.86 -7.19 -13.08
CA ARG A 101 -5.74 -7.83 -14.07
C ARG A 101 -5.90 -7.03 -15.37
N THR A 102 -5.66 -5.72 -15.32
CA THR A 102 -5.78 -4.82 -16.48
C THR A 102 -4.43 -4.50 -17.12
N VAL A 103 -3.33 -4.83 -16.43
CA VAL A 103 -1.96 -4.59 -16.87
C VAL A 103 -1.51 -5.74 -17.74
N THR A 104 -0.73 -5.41 -18.78
CA THR A 104 -0.04 -6.41 -19.60
C THR A 104 1.46 -6.15 -19.61
N VAL A 105 2.25 -7.16 -19.94
CA VAL A 105 3.69 -7.05 -20.13
C VAL A 105 4.00 -6.90 -21.62
N ASP A 106 4.93 -6.00 -21.96
CA ASP A 106 5.54 -5.95 -23.28
C ASP A 106 6.56 -7.10 -23.41
N LEU A 107 6.12 -8.24 -23.95
CA LEU A 107 6.96 -9.43 -24.12
C LEU A 107 8.20 -9.17 -25.00
N ASN A 108 8.16 -8.17 -25.88
CA ASN A 108 9.30 -7.85 -26.76
C ASN A 108 10.33 -6.94 -26.08
N LYS A 109 9.97 -6.30 -24.97
CA LYS A 109 10.83 -5.34 -24.24
C LYS A 109 11.15 -5.79 -22.82
N SER A 110 10.68 -6.97 -22.44
CA SER A 110 10.87 -7.54 -21.11
C SER A 110 11.74 -8.78 -21.19
N GLY A 111 12.44 -9.11 -20.10
CA GLY A 111 13.20 -10.34 -19.96
C GLY A 111 12.37 -11.55 -19.51
N VAL A 112 11.03 -11.44 -19.55
CA VAL A 112 10.09 -12.51 -19.20
C VAL A 112 9.36 -13.01 -20.44
N LYS A 113 9.05 -14.31 -20.47
CA LYS A 113 8.25 -14.97 -21.50
C LYS A 113 6.99 -15.59 -20.90
N VAL A 114 6.06 -16.01 -21.76
CA VAL A 114 4.86 -16.75 -21.35
C VAL A 114 5.27 -17.99 -20.53
N GLY A 115 4.60 -18.20 -19.40
CA GLY A 115 4.88 -19.27 -18.43
C GLY A 115 5.84 -18.86 -17.31
N ASP A 116 6.60 -17.76 -17.45
CA ASP A 116 7.49 -17.30 -16.39
C ASP A 116 6.71 -16.77 -15.18
N ARG A 117 7.31 -16.93 -14.00
CA ARG A 117 6.86 -16.33 -12.75
C ARG A 117 7.79 -15.20 -12.32
N PHE A 118 7.22 -14.17 -11.72
CA PHE A 118 7.96 -13.08 -11.11
C PHE A 118 7.22 -12.54 -9.89
N ILE A 119 7.95 -12.05 -8.90
CA ILE A 119 7.42 -11.31 -7.76
C ILE A 119 7.47 -9.82 -8.10
N TYR A 120 6.49 -9.04 -7.68
CA TYR A 120 6.51 -7.60 -7.88
C TYR A 120 5.96 -6.89 -6.67
N VAL A 121 6.59 -5.78 -6.28
CA VAL A 121 6.10 -4.92 -5.20
C VAL A 121 5.53 -3.64 -5.80
N TYR A 122 4.23 -3.47 -5.69
CA TYR A 122 3.56 -2.23 -6.04
C TYR A 122 3.48 -1.31 -4.81
N ARG A 123 3.82 -0.03 -4.99
CA ARG A 123 3.79 1.00 -3.93
C ARG A 123 2.63 1.95 -4.18
N TRP A 124 1.85 2.17 -3.13
CA TRP A 124 0.71 3.06 -3.09
C TRP A 124 1.10 4.31 -2.32
N THR A 125 1.12 5.45 -3.00
CA THR A 125 1.40 6.78 -2.40
C THR A 125 0.23 7.71 -2.66
N ILE A 126 -0.06 8.58 -1.71
CA ILE A 126 -1.09 9.61 -1.84
C ILE A 126 -0.36 10.91 -2.23
N SER A 127 -0.13 11.06 -3.53
CA SER A 127 0.52 12.24 -4.12
C SER A 127 -0.43 13.43 -4.22
#